data_AF-A0A2V8GTH5-F1
#
_entry.id   AF-A0A2V8GTH5-F1
#
_cell.length_a   1.000
_cell.length_b   1.000
_cell.length_c   1.000
_cell.angle_alpha   90.00
_cell.angle_beta   90.00
_cell.angle_gamma   90.00
#
_symmetry.space_group_name_H-M   'P 1'
#
loop_
_entity.id
_entity.type
_entity.pdbx_description
1 polymer ?
#
loop_
_entity_poly.entity_id
_entity_poly.type
_entity_poly.pdbx_seq_one_letter_code
_entity_poly.pdbx_strand_id
1 'polypeptide(L)'
;MAKIYTKTGDRGDTRLFDGTKVRKHHDRVEAYGDVDELNSFIGAAASFLKDTELPSMLAEIQKDLFSVGAQLADPGFKNQSSAKFQIRKERIEALENAIDSFETELPALRQFILAGGGHA
;
A
#
# COMPACT_ATOMS: atom_id res chain seq x y z
N MET A 1 -0.13 3.32 -27.37
CA MET A 1 -0.19 3.70 -25.94
C MET A 1 -0.42 5.21 -25.84
N ALA A 2 -1.32 5.64 -24.96
CA ALA A 2 -1.45 7.05 -24.64
C ALA A 2 -0.19 7.56 -23.93
N LYS A 3 0.11 8.86 -24.04
CA LYS A 3 1.21 9.49 -23.29
C LYS A 3 0.88 9.49 -21.80
N ILE A 4 1.87 9.20 -20.96
CA ILE A 4 1.73 9.24 -19.50
C ILE A 4 1.42 10.67 -19.01
N TYR A 5 2.07 11.69 -19.59
CA TYR A 5 1.83 13.09 -19.22
C TYR A 5 0.66 13.69 -20.01
N THR A 6 -0.32 14.26 -19.29
CA THR A 6 -1.51 14.90 -19.87
C THR A 6 -1.52 16.43 -19.74
N LYS A 7 -0.64 17.00 -18.88
CA LYS A 7 -0.61 18.42 -18.48
C LYS A 7 -1.86 18.93 -17.77
N THR A 8 -2.86 18.08 -17.51
CA THR A 8 -4.12 18.51 -16.86
C THR A 8 -3.94 18.91 -15.40
N GLY A 9 -2.83 18.48 -14.77
CA GLY A 9 -2.50 18.79 -13.38
C GLY A 9 -1.49 19.90 -13.16
N ASP A 10 -1.07 20.62 -14.22
CA ASP A 10 -0.03 21.66 -14.15
C ASP A 10 -0.46 22.85 -13.28
N ARG A 11 -1.77 23.05 -13.08
CA ARG A 11 -2.33 24.11 -12.23
C ARG A 11 -2.54 23.70 -10.76
N GLY A 12 -1.94 22.58 -10.34
CA GLY A 12 -2.02 22.08 -8.96
C GLY A 12 -3.28 21.27 -8.65
N ASP A 13 -4.00 20.83 -9.67
CA ASP A 13 -5.22 20.04 -9.53
C ASP A 13 -5.01 18.59 -10.00
N THR A 14 -5.87 17.69 -9.56
CA THR A 14 -5.94 16.29 -10.03
C THR A 14 -7.42 15.84 -10.08
N ARG A 15 -7.67 14.60 -10.51
CA ARG A 15 -9.00 13.99 -10.51
C ARG A 15 -9.02 12.73 -9.66
N LEU A 16 -10.08 12.58 -8.88
CA LEU A 16 -10.41 11.37 -8.14
C LEU A 16 -10.98 10.30 -9.09
N PHE A 17 -11.25 9.11 -8.56
CA PHE A 17 -11.70 7.95 -9.34
C PHE A 17 -13.01 8.21 -10.11
N ASP A 18 -13.93 8.96 -9.51
CA ASP A 18 -15.21 9.37 -10.10
C ASP A 18 -15.09 10.55 -11.09
N GLY A 19 -13.87 11.06 -11.31
CA GLY A 19 -13.60 12.23 -12.16
C GLY A 19 -13.69 13.57 -11.44
N THR A 20 -14.07 13.60 -10.15
CA THR A 20 -14.15 14.81 -9.33
C THR A 20 -12.78 15.50 -9.28
N LYS A 21 -12.75 16.80 -9.58
CA LYS A 21 -11.52 17.61 -9.59
C LYS A 21 -11.22 18.14 -8.19
N VAL A 22 -10.02 17.88 -7.68
CA VAL A 22 -9.54 18.34 -6.37
C VAL A 22 -8.14 18.96 -6.47
N ARG A 23 -7.73 19.70 -5.43
CA ARG A 23 -6.34 20.15 -5.30
C ARG A 23 -5.42 18.97 -5.03
N LYS A 24 -4.15 19.06 -5.45
CA LYS A 24 -3.14 18.02 -5.18
C LYS A 24 -2.83 17.81 -3.68
N HIS A 25 -3.09 18.82 -2.84
CA HIS A 25 -2.92 18.75 -1.38
C HIS A 25 -4.23 18.40 -0.64
N HIS A 26 -5.23 17.87 -1.35
CA HIS A 26 -6.48 17.45 -0.72
C HIS A 26 -6.24 16.16 0.09
N ASP A 27 -6.82 16.02 1.28
CA ASP A 27 -6.57 14.91 2.22
C ASP A 27 -6.64 13.52 1.58
N ARG A 28 -7.64 13.26 0.71
CA ARG A 28 -7.71 11.99 -0.04
C ARG A 28 -6.51 11.74 -0.93
N VAL A 29 -6.00 12.78 -1.60
CA VAL A 29 -4.84 12.70 -2.49
C VAL A 29 -3.59 12.39 -1.70
N GLU A 30 -3.43 13.05 -0.54
CA GLU A 30 -2.35 12.75 0.41
C GLU A 30 -2.44 11.29 0.86
N ALA A 31 -3.61 10.85 1.34
CA ALA A 31 -3.80 9.52 1.91
C ALA A 31 -3.47 8.38 0.93
N TYR A 32 -3.94 8.42 -0.33
CA TYR A 32 -3.54 7.40 -1.30
C TYR A 32 -2.13 7.62 -1.85
N GLY A 33 -1.59 8.84 -1.74
CA GLY A 33 -0.19 9.15 -2.04
C GLY A 33 0.77 8.47 -1.05
N ASP A 34 0.48 8.56 0.25
CA ASP A 34 1.23 7.87 1.31
C ASP A 34 1.19 6.35 1.13
N VAL A 35 0.03 5.82 0.70
CA VAL A 35 -0.11 4.39 0.37
C VAL A 35 0.75 3.99 -0.82
N ASP A 36 0.84 4.84 -1.86
CA ASP A 36 1.70 4.61 -3.02
C ASP A 36 3.19 4.70 -2.65
N GLU A 37 3.56 5.61 -1.76
CA GLU A 37 4.90 5.72 -1.20
C GLU A 37 5.28 4.45 -0.41
N LEU A 38 4.43 4.00 0.53
CA LEU A 38 4.62 2.74 1.25
C LEU A 38 4.77 1.56 0.29
N ASN A 39 3.90 1.47 -0.71
CA ASN A 39 3.94 0.40 -1.72
C ASN A 39 5.27 0.40 -2.49
N SER A 40 5.77 1.58 -2.84
CA SER A 40 7.06 1.76 -3.50
C SER A 40 8.23 1.32 -2.61
N PHE A 41 8.21 1.68 -1.32
CA PHE A 41 9.23 1.25 -0.35
C PHE A 41 9.24 -0.25 -0.13
N ILE A 42 8.08 -0.90 -0.08
CA ILE A 42 7.99 -2.37 0.00
C ILE A 42 8.64 -3.01 -1.24
N GLY A 43 8.38 -2.47 -2.43
CA GLY A 43 9.00 -2.96 -3.67
C GLY A 43 10.54 -2.80 -3.65
N ALA A 44 11.02 -1.68 -3.15
CA ALA A 44 12.46 -1.46 -2.95
C ALA A 44 13.04 -2.48 -1.95
N ALA A 45 12.42 -2.66 -0.79
CA ALA A 45 12.86 -3.63 0.21
C ALA A 45 12.88 -5.07 -0.32
N ALA A 46 11.83 -5.48 -1.06
CA ALA A 46 11.72 -6.79 -1.68
C ALA A 46 12.87 -7.08 -2.65
N SER A 47 13.38 -6.06 -3.34
CA SER A 47 14.50 -6.21 -4.29
C SER A 47 15.83 -6.59 -3.64
N PHE A 48 15.98 -6.37 -2.33
CA PHE A 48 17.17 -6.71 -1.56
C PHE A 48 17.07 -8.07 -0.86
N LEU A 49 15.90 -8.72 -0.89
CA LEU A 49 15.71 -10.01 -0.22
C LEU A 49 16.43 -11.13 -0.98
N LYS A 50 17.08 -12.00 -0.21
CA LYS A 50 17.64 -13.28 -0.69
C LYS A 50 16.70 -14.46 -0.44
N ASP A 51 15.62 -14.21 0.29
CA ASP A 51 14.60 -15.18 0.66
C ASP A 51 13.68 -15.50 -0.54
N THR A 52 13.15 -16.71 -0.59
CA THR A 52 12.29 -17.18 -1.70
C THR A 52 10.78 -17.05 -1.43
N GLU A 53 10.36 -16.95 -0.17
CA GLU A 53 8.95 -16.93 0.24
C GLU A 53 8.46 -15.51 0.56
N LEU A 54 9.27 -14.71 1.24
CA LEU A 54 8.96 -13.32 1.59
C LEU A 54 8.60 -12.43 0.39
N PRO A 55 9.28 -12.51 -0.78
CA PRO A 55 8.89 -11.72 -1.94
C PRO A 55 7.45 -11.96 -2.40
N SER A 56 6.94 -13.19 -2.27
CA SER A 56 5.56 -13.53 -2.62
C SER A 56 4.58 -12.87 -1.65
N MET A 57 4.85 -12.95 -0.35
CA MET A 57 4.05 -12.30 0.69
C MET A 57 4.03 -10.78 0.50
N LEU A 58 5.19 -10.15 0.27
CA LEU A 58 5.28 -8.72 0.00
C LEU A 58 4.50 -8.34 -1.27
N ALA A 59 4.57 -9.13 -2.34
CA ALA A 59 3.80 -8.87 -3.56
C ALA A 59 2.28 -8.92 -3.32
N GLU A 60 1.80 -9.81 -2.46
CA GLU A 60 0.38 -9.81 -2.06
C GLU A 60 0.01 -8.57 -1.24
N ILE A 61 0.89 -8.10 -0.34
CA ILE A 61 0.69 -6.84 0.40
C ILE A 61 0.64 -5.65 -0.57
N GLN A 62 1.51 -5.59 -1.58
CA GLN A 62 1.49 -4.54 -2.60
C GLN A 62 0.17 -4.51 -3.40
N LYS A 63 -0.45 -5.68 -3.67
CA LYS A 63 -1.79 -5.77 -4.30
C LYS A 63 -2.89 -5.27 -3.38
N ASP A 64 -2.80 -5.57 -2.08
CA ASP A 64 -3.73 -5.05 -1.08
C ASP A 64 -3.62 -3.52 -0.99
N LEU A 65 -2.41 -2.96 -0.91
CA LEU A 65 -2.17 -1.52 -0.88
C LEU A 65 -2.70 -0.81 -2.14
N PHE A 66 -2.55 -1.41 -3.32
CA PHE A 66 -3.17 -0.89 -4.54
C PHE A 66 -4.71 -0.83 -4.41
N SER A 67 -5.31 -1.85 -3.79
CA SER A 67 -6.75 -1.87 -3.51
C SER A 67 -7.15 -0.81 -2.48
N VAL A 68 -6.36 -0.62 -1.40
CA VAL A 68 -6.55 0.48 -0.44
C VAL A 68 -6.53 1.84 -1.16
N GLY A 69 -5.52 2.09 -2.00
CA GLY A 69 -5.39 3.33 -2.76
C GLY A 69 -6.60 3.58 -3.66
N ALA A 70 -7.10 2.54 -4.34
CA ALA A 70 -8.31 2.63 -5.16
C ALA A 70 -9.57 2.99 -4.33
N GLN A 71 -9.73 2.41 -3.13
CA GLN A 71 -10.84 2.74 -2.23
C GLN A 71 -10.75 4.20 -1.74
N LEU A 72 -9.56 4.66 -1.35
CA LEU A 72 -9.32 6.03 -0.89
C LEU A 72 -9.58 7.07 -1.99
N ALA A 73 -9.20 6.75 -3.22
CA ALA A 73 -9.38 7.58 -4.41
C ALA A 73 -10.85 7.69 -4.87
N ASP A 74 -11.75 6.82 -4.41
CA ASP A 74 -13.18 6.82 -4.75
C ASP A 74 -14.03 7.44 -3.61
N PRO A 75 -14.54 8.67 -3.76
CA PRO A 75 -15.45 9.28 -2.78
C PRO A 75 -16.74 8.51 -2.55
N GLY A 76 -17.17 7.75 -3.57
CA GLY A 76 -18.38 6.93 -3.55
C GLY A 76 -18.16 5.56 -2.89
N PHE A 77 -16.94 5.24 -2.45
CA PHE A 77 -16.67 3.96 -1.83
C PHE A 77 -17.39 3.83 -0.48
N LYS A 78 -18.57 3.19 -0.50
CA LYS A 78 -19.41 2.91 0.68
C LYS A 78 -19.98 1.49 0.58
N ASN A 79 -19.31 0.48 1.16
CA ASN A 79 -19.77 -0.92 1.32
C ASN A 79 -20.48 -1.60 0.10
N GLN A 80 -20.56 -0.97 -1.07
CA GLN A 80 -21.41 -1.33 -2.22
C GLN A 80 -20.72 -1.08 -3.57
N SER A 81 -19.55 -0.45 -3.57
CA SER A 81 -18.71 -0.20 -4.74
C SER A 81 -17.98 -1.49 -5.17
N SER A 82 -17.86 -1.66 -6.49
CA SER A 82 -17.44 -2.88 -7.20
C SER A 82 -16.54 -3.83 -6.41
N ALA A 83 -16.89 -5.13 -6.40
CA ALA A 83 -16.12 -6.22 -5.78
C ALA A 83 -14.62 -6.26 -6.15
N LYS A 84 -14.20 -5.52 -7.18
CA LYS A 84 -12.85 -5.48 -7.73
C LYS A 84 -11.78 -4.93 -6.77
N PHE A 85 -12.14 -4.04 -5.85
CA PHE A 85 -11.17 -3.40 -4.94
C PHE A 85 -11.48 -3.64 -3.46
N GLN A 86 -12.39 -4.56 -3.14
CA GLN A 86 -12.71 -4.87 -1.76
C GLN A 86 -11.59 -5.68 -1.11
N ILE A 87 -11.08 -5.18 0.01
CA ILE A 87 -10.18 -5.94 0.88
C ILE A 87 -11.06 -6.78 1.79
N ARG A 88 -10.86 -8.09 1.70
CA ARG A 88 -11.63 -9.04 2.48
C ARG A 88 -10.98 -9.26 3.84
N LYS A 89 -11.78 -9.71 4.82
CA LYS A 89 -11.32 -9.95 6.19
C LYS A 89 -10.17 -10.97 6.24
N GLU A 90 -10.16 -11.93 5.32
CA GLU A 90 -9.11 -12.96 5.26
C GLU A 90 -7.73 -12.38 4.95
N ARG A 91 -7.64 -11.18 4.36
CA ARG A 91 -6.35 -10.49 4.16
C ARG A 91 -5.76 -9.97 5.48
N ILE A 92 -6.63 -9.50 6.38
CA ILE A 92 -6.23 -9.08 7.74
C ILE A 92 -5.78 -10.32 8.52
N GLU A 93 -6.58 -11.39 8.48
CA GLU A 93 -6.24 -12.66 9.14
C GLU A 93 -4.93 -13.25 8.60
N ALA A 94 -4.64 -13.11 7.30
CA ALA A 94 -3.35 -13.55 6.73
C ALA A 94 -2.16 -12.77 7.30
N LEU A 95 -2.31 -11.46 7.56
CA LEU A 95 -1.25 -10.65 8.19
C LEU A 95 -1.07 -11.03 9.66
N GLU A 96 -2.16 -11.22 10.41
CA GLU A 96 -2.11 -11.67 11.81
C GLU A 96 -1.39 -13.02 11.94
N ASN A 97 -1.75 -14.00 11.09
CA ASN A 97 -1.08 -15.31 11.07
C ASN A 97 0.40 -15.22 10.70
N ALA A 98 0.79 -14.31 9.79
CA ALA A 98 2.19 -14.10 9.43
C ALA A 98 2.99 -13.50 10.60
N ILE A 99 2.41 -12.53 11.32
CA ILE A 99 3.00 -11.95 12.54
C ILE A 99 3.22 -13.05 13.58
N ASP A 100 2.19 -13.84 13.88
CA ASP A 100 2.28 -14.94 14.84
C ASP A 100 3.37 -15.95 14.46
N SER A 101 3.46 -16.32 13.17
CA SER A 101 4.49 -17.23 12.67
C SER A 101 5.90 -16.69 12.89
N PHE A 102 6.17 -15.44 12.49
CA PHE A 102 7.50 -14.84 12.65
C PHE A 102 7.87 -14.61 14.12
N GLU A 103 6.90 -14.32 14.99
CA GLU A 103 7.16 -14.17 16.41
C GLU A 103 7.63 -15.48 17.05
N THR A 104 7.15 -16.64 16.59
CA THR A 104 7.61 -17.95 17.11
C THR A 104 9.09 -18.24 16.86
N GLU A 105 9.70 -17.58 15.86
CA GLU A 105 11.10 -17.76 15.50
C GLU A 105 12.04 -16.84 16.29
N LEU A 106 11.49 -15.90 17.06
CA LEU A 106 12.24 -14.84 17.73
C LEU A 106 12.25 -15.00 19.26
N PRO A 107 13.35 -14.62 19.94
CA PRO A 107 13.34 -14.53 21.39
C PRO A 107 12.43 -13.40 21.86
N ALA A 108 11.81 -13.58 23.03
CA ALA A 108 10.94 -12.57 23.62
C ALA A 108 11.62 -11.20 23.74
N LEU A 109 10.98 -10.16 23.20
CA LEU A 109 11.48 -8.80 23.20
C LEU A 109 11.37 -8.18 24.60
N ARG A 110 12.48 -7.72 25.16
CA ARG A 110 12.53 -7.11 26.52
C ARG A 110 12.82 -5.61 26.51
N GLN A 111 13.23 -5.07 25.37
CA GLN A 111 13.70 -3.69 25.21
C GLN A 111 13.35 -3.19 23.79
N PHE A 112 13.32 -1.87 23.60
CA PHE A 112 13.17 -1.29 22.27
C PHE A 112 14.37 -1.58 21.38
N ILE A 113 14.12 -1.72 20.07
CA ILE A 113 15.15 -1.94 19.04
C ILE A 113 15.40 -0.63 18.31
N LEU A 114 16.67 -0.28 18.09
CA LEU A 114 17.04 0.78 17.16
C LEU A 114 16.88 0.25 15.73
N ALA A 115 16.14 0.98 14.90
CA ALA A 115 15.92 0.61 13.50
C ALA A 115 17.26 0.55 12.75
N GLY A 116 17.70 -0.66 12.43
CA GLY A 116 18.99 -0.96 11.82
C GLY A 116 19.23 -2.47 11.75
N GLY A 117 20.42 -2.86 11.28
CA GLY A 117 20.71 -4.25 10.92
C GLY A 117 20.33 -4.55 9.45
N GLY A 118 20.81 -5.67 8.91
CA GLY A 118 20.59 -6.02 7.51
C GLY A 118 21.53 -5.29 6.54
N HIS A 119 21.05 -4.99 5.33
CA HIS A 119 21.87 -4.38 4.27
C HIS A 119 22.22 -2.92 4.61
N ALA A 120 23.53 -2.64 4.62
CA ALA A 120 24.13 -1.30 4.69
C ALA A 120 24.65 -0.88 3.31
#